data_AF-A0A2S5M8D8-F1
#
_entry.id   AF-A0A2S5M8D8-F1
#
_cell.length_a   1.000
_cell.length_b   1.000
_cell.length_c   1.000
_cell.angle_alpha   90.00
_cell.angle_beta   90.00
_cell.angle_gamma   90.00
#
_symmetry.space_group_name_H-M   'P 1'
#
loop_
_entity.id
_entity.type
_entity.pdbx_description
1 polymer ?
#
loop_
_entity_poly.entity_id
_entity_poly.type
_entity_poly.pdbx_seq_one_letter_code
_entity_poly.pdbx_strand_id
1 'polypeptide(L)' 'MKKDELARVEAYLKKTFGAATLEVRPQPKKDDMAEVFIGGEFVAALYKEVEDGETSYQFQMAILDMDLEGV' A
#
# COMPACT_ATOMS: atom_id res chain seq x y z
N MET A 1 7.90 -9.58 1.16
CA MET A 1 7.71 -8.52 2.14
C MET A 1 7.50 -9.22 3.46
N LYS A 2 8.38 -8.98 4.42
CA LYS A 2 8.28 -9.63 5.74
C LYS A 2 7.25 -8.89 6.60
N LYS A 3 6.72 -9.56 7.64
CA LYS A 3 5.73 -8.97 8.55
C LYS A 3 6.16 -7.62 9.13
N ASP A 4 7.41 -7.51 9.56
CA ASP A 4 7.96 -6.27 10.14
C ASP A 4 8.15 -5.15 9.10
N GLU A 5 8.29 -5.53 7.83
CA GLU A 5 8.40 -4.60 6.71
C GLU A 5 7.02 -4.01 6.39
N LEU A 6 6.00 -4.86 6.27
CA LEU A 6 4.61 -4.46 6.08
C LEU A 6 4.13 -3.52 7.20
N ALA A 7 4.42 -3.87 8.45
CA ALA A 7 4.04 -3.05 9.60
C ALA A 7 4.70 -1.65 9.58
N ARG A 8 5.97 -1.56 9.15
CA ARG A 8 6.66 -0.27 9.00
C ARG A 8 6.06 0.58 7.89
N VAL A 9 5.77 -0.03 6.73
CA VAL A 9 5.13 0.71 5.62
C VAL A 9 3.72 1.14 6.00
N GLU A 10 2.93 0.28 6.64
CA GLU A 10 1.58 0.63 7.12
C GLU A 10 1.62 1.81 8.09
N ALA A 11 2.51 1.78 9.09
CA ALA A 11 2.66 2.88 10.05
C ALA A 11 3.07 4.20 9.36
N TYR A 12 3.95 4.12 8.36
CA TYR A 12 4.32 5.28 7.55
C TYR A 12 3.13 5.83 6.78
N LEU A 13 2.38 4.99 6.04
CA LEU A 13 1.23 5.43 5.25
C LEU A 13 0.09 5.99 6.12
N LYS A 14 -0.19 5.36 7.28
CA LYS A 14 -1.13 5.88 8.30
C LYS A 14 -0.78 7.30 8.71
N LYS A 15 0.50 7.53 9.02
CA LYS A 15 1.00 8.85 9.42
C LYS A 15 0.95 9.85 8.27
N THR A 16 1.38 9.46 7.07
CA THR A 16 1.48 10.32 5.89
C THR A 16 0.11 10.81 5.42
N PHE A 17 -0.89 9.92 5.39
CA PHE A 17 -2.23 10.24 4.90
C PHE A 17 -3.24 10.61 6.00
N GLY A 18 -2.86 10.50 7.28
CA GLY A 18 -3.79 10.68 8.40
C GLY A 18 -4.91 9.63 8.46
N ALA A 19 -4.77 8.52 7.73
CA ALA A 19 -5.78 7.48 7.60
C ALA A 19 -5.58 6.38 8.65
N ALA A 20 -6.20 6.54 9.83
CA ALA A 20 -6.03 5.59 10.94
C ALA A 20 -6.49 4.15 10.63
N THR A 21 -7.46 4.00 9.72
CA THR A 21 -8.02 2.72 9.26
C THR A 21 -7.29 2.11 8.07
N LEU A 22 -6.15 2.69 7.65
CA LEU A 22 -5.34 2.15 6.56
C LEU A 22 -4.73 0.79 6.99
N GLU A 23 -4.70 -0.18 6.08
CA GLU A 23 -4.07 -1.49 6.30
C GLU A 23 -3.22 -1.87 5.10
N VAL A 24 -2.05 -2.45 5.33
CA VAL A 24 -1.21 -3.02 4.26
C VAL A 24 -1.24 -4.54 4.38
N ARG A 25 -1.89 -5.19 3.41
CA ARG A 25 -2.10 -6.64 3.40
C ARG A 25 -1.13 -7.31 2.43
N PRO A 26 -0.43 -8.39 2.82
CA PRO A 26 0.51 -9.08 1.94
C PRO A 26 -0.22 -9.78 0.79
N GLN A 27 0.41 -9.86 -0.38
CA GLN A 27 -0.07 -10.72 -1.45
C GLN A 27 0.39 -12.18 -1.20
N PRO A 28 -0.50 -13.18 -1.10
CA PRO A 28 -0.11 -14.57 -0.77
C PRO A 28 0.80 -15.26 -1.80
N LYS A 29 0.78 -14.81 -3.06
CA LYS A 29 1.48 -15.37 -4.21
C LYS A 29 2.70 -14.54 -4.65
N LYS A 30 2.84 -13.30 -4.16
CA LYS A 30 3.89 -12.37 -4.55
C LYS A 30 4.51 -11.75 -3.30
N ASP A 31 5.77 -12.06 -3.04
CA ASP A 31 6.46 -11.51 -1.88
C ASP A 31 6.87 -10.06 -2.11
N ASP A 32 7.06 -9.60 -3.33
CA ASP A 32 7.35 -8.20 -3.64
C ASP A 32 6.10 -7.29 -3.66
N MET A 33 4.90 -7.81 -3.40
CA MET A 33 3.65 -7.05 -3.51
C MET A 33 2.82 -7.08 -2.22
N ALA A 34 2.12 -5.98 -1.98
CA ALA A 34 1.06 -5.85 -1.01
C ALA A 34 -0.10 -5.02 -1.57
N GLU A 35 -1.23 -5.11 -0.91
CA GLU A 35 -2.45 -4.36 -1.22
C GLU A 35 -2.76 -3.41 -0.06
N VAL A 36 -3.12 -2.17 -0.38
CA VAL A 36 -3.47 -1.17 0.62
C VAL A 36 -4.97 -1.02 0.66
N PHE A 37 -5.52 -1.06 1.88
CA PHE A 37 -6.93 -0.88 2.16
C PHE A 37 -7.14 0.31 3.08
N ILE A 38 -8.27 1.01 2.97
CA ILE A 38 -8.71 2.03 3.94
C ILE A 38 -10.16 1.72 4.30
N GLY A 39 -10.45 1.52 5.59
CA GLY A 39 -11.81 1.16 6.02
C GLY A 39 -12.33 -0.16 5.44
N GLY A 40 -11.43 -1.05 5.00
CA GLY A 40 -11.78 -2.32 4.36
C GLY A 40 -11.93 -2.28 2.84
N GLU A 41 -11.85 -1.11 2.23
CA GLU A 41 -11.89 -0.92 0.76
C GLU A 41 -10.47 -0.91 0.18
N PHE A 42 -10.28 -1.57 -0.97
CA PHE A 42 -8.99 -1.57 -1.68
C PHE A 42 -8.75 -0.22 -2.34
N VAL A 43 -7.59 0.40 -2.10
CA VAL A 43 -7.27 1.74 -2.62
C VAL A 43 -6.00 1.78 -3.48
N ALA A 44 -5.05 0.87 -3.27
CA ALA A 44 -3.78 0.91 -4.00
C ALA A 44 -3.05 -0.42 -3.97
N ALA A 45 -2.23 -0.65 -5.00
CA ALA A 45 -1.18 -1.65 -4.95
C ALA A 45 0.11 -1.04 -4.37
N LEU A 46 0.87 -1.86 -3.66
CA LEU A 46 2.19 -1.51 -3.13
C LEU A 46 3.21 -2.53 -3.65
N TYR A 47 4.29 -2.06 -4.25
CA TYR A 47 5.37 -2.90 -4.75
C TYR A 47 6.68 -2.57 -4.03
N LYS A 48 7.42 -3.61 -3.63
CA LYS A 48 8.78 -3.50 -3.15
C LYS A 48 9.73 -3.61 -4.33
N GLU A 49 10.66 -2.68 -4.42
CA GLU A 49 11.76 -2.76 -5.36
C GLU A 49 13.08 -2.77 -4.61
N VAL A 50 14.03 -3.56 -5.10
CA VAL A 50 15.40 -3.61 -4.59
C VAL A 50 16.32 -3.43 -5.77
N GLU A 51 17.00 -2.29 -5.82
CA GLU A 51 17.91 -1.90 -6.91
C GLU A 51 19.19 -1.39 -6.27
N ASP A 52 20.34 -1.91 -6.72
CA ASP A 52 21.68 -1.55 -6.22
C ASP A 52 21.85 -1.60 -4.68
N GLY A 53 21.10 -2.48 -4.01
CA GLY A 53 21.12 -2.64 -2.56
C GLY A 53 20.23 -1.63 -1.80
N GLU A 54 19.60 -0.70 -2.50
CA GLU A 54 18.59 0.20 -1.96
C GLU A 54 17.20 -0.44 -2.05
N THR A 55 16.39 -0.29 -1.00
CA THR A 55 15.00 -0.76 -0.99
C THR A 55 14.06 0.43 -1.08
N SER A 56 13.20 0.44 -2.08
CA SER A 56 12.13 1.41 -2.26
C SER A 56 10.76 0.72 -2.27
N TYR A 57 9.70 1.52 -2.11
CA TYR A 57 8.33 1.05 -2.16
C TYR A 57 7.52 1.96 -3.08
N GLN A 58 6.93 1.38 -4.12
CA GLN A 58 6.04 2.09 -5.02
C GLN A 58 4.60 1.91 -4.56
N PHE A 59 3.92 3.02 -4.27
CA PHE A 59 2.48 3.06 -4.00
C PHE A 59 1.75 3.52 -5.26
N GLN A 60 0.90 2.66 -5.82
CA GLN A 60 0.16 2.94 -7.06
C GLN A 60 -1.34 2.88 -6.78
N MET A 61 -1.97 4.05 -6.77
CA MET A 61 -3.42 4.21 -6.73
C MET A 61 -3.92 4.53 -8.14
N ALA A 62 -4.81 3.68 -8.65
CA ALA A 62 -5.58 4.02 -9.84
C ALA A 62 -6.80 4.83 -9.41
N ILE A 63 -7.06 5.92 -10.11
CA ILE A 63 -8.29 6.70 -9.97
C ILE A 63 -9.02 6.58 -11.31
N LEU A 64 -10.22 6.00 -11.28
CA LEU A 64 -11.07 5.84 -12.44
C LEU A 64 -12.14 6.94 -12.45
N ASP A 65 -12.72 7.23 -13.62
CA ASP A 65 -13.75 8.27 -13.75
C ASP A 65 -14.94 8.02 -12.81
N MET A 66 -15.33 6.76 -12.60
CA MET A 66 -16.41 6.37 -11.68
C MET A 66 -16.11 6.69 -10.21
N ASP A 67 -14.84 6.74 -9.81
CA ASP A 67 -14.43 7.06 -8.44
C ASP A 67 -14.58 8.57 -8.16
N LEU A 68 -14.67 9.38 -9.23
CA LEU A 68 -14.86 10.82 -9.16
C LEU A 68 -16.34 11.22 -9.18
N GLU A 69 -17.25 10.28 -9.46
CA GLU A 69 -18.68 10.55 -9.47
C GLU A 69 -19.19 10.84 -8.04
N GLY A 70 -19.70 12.05 -7.80
CA GLY A 70 -20.32 12.42 -6.53
C GLY A 70 -19.37 12.93 -5.44
N VAL A 71 -18.13 13.26 -5.80
CA VAL A 71 -17.14 13.96 -4.96
C VAL A 71 -17.18 15.47 -5.19
#